data_AF-A0A0R2QWU9-F1
#
_entry.id   AF-A0A0R2QWU9-F1
#
_cell.length_a   1.000
_cell.length_b   1.000
_cell.length_c   1.000
_cell.angle_alpha   90.00
_cell.angle_beta   90.00
_cell.angle_gamma   90.00
#
_symmetry.space_group_name_H-M   'P 1'
#
loop_
_entity.id
_entity.type
_entity.pdbx_description
1 polymer ?
#
loop_
_entity_poly.entity_id
_entity_poly.type
_entity_poly.pdbx_seq_one_letter_code
_entity_poly.pdbx_strand_id
1 'polypeptide(L)'
;MVAQYCASNSLSFTVCGKRDNTKADEFKFFEESIGSLPWSFKPRTSTYSTYEIANAAKIVVSIDSTVGQEFLARGKRVALMSGRTQSADPVGLAQVRDTNFGYPLDLSPTGKFWTNQATATELARILDYLEVVTDEEWATEIAPYNESLMAYQPGNPVFRKLLLDLGLTLNDGVESDA
;
A
#
# COMPACT_ATOMS: atom_id res chain seq x y z
N MET A 1 -2.34 -14.28 -8.32
CA MET A 1 -1.64 -13.32 -9.19
C MET A 1 -0.26 -12.94 -8.64
N VAL A 2 -0.15 -12.33 -7.45
CA VAL A 2 1.16 -11.93 -6.86
C VAL A 2 2.12 -13.11 -6.69
N ALA A 3 1.67 -14.19 -6.05
CA ALA A 3 2.50 -15.39 -5.87
C ALA A 3 3.06 -15.94 -7.20
N GLN A 4 2.24 -15.93 -8.27
CA GLN A 4 2.65 -16.41 -9.59
C GLN A 4 3.73 -15.50 -10.21
N TYR A 5 3.55 -14.18 -10.10
CA TYR A 5 4.54 -13.21 -10.57
C TYR A 5 5.86 -13.38 -9.82
N CYS A 6 5.81 -13.49 -8.50
CA CYS A 6 7.02 -13.68 -7.69
C CYS A 6 7.75 -15.00 -8.03
N ALA A 7 7.02 -16.10 -8.16
CA ALA A 7 7.60 -17.39 -8.54
C ALA A 7 8.28 -17.34 -9.92
N SER A 8 7.69 -16.62 -10.87
CA SER A 8 8.22 -16.50 -12.25
C SER A 8 9.48 -15.60 -12.32
N ASN A 9 9.64 -14.67 -11.37
CA ASN A 9 10.72 -13.68 -11.34
C ASN A 9 11.73 -13.94 -10.20
N SER A 10 11.72 -15.12 -9.58
CA SER A 10 12.60 -15.47 -8.45
C SER A 10 12.54 -14.49 -7.27
N LEU A 11 11.35 -13.96 -6.98
CA LEU A 11 11.10 -13.07 -5.85
C LEU A 11 10.46 -13.83 -4.67
N SER A 12 10.78 -13.42 -3.45
CA SER A 12 10.08 -13.90 -2.26
C SER A 12 8.73 -13.21 -2.10
N PHE A 13 7.68 -13.98 -1.79
CA PHE A 13 6.35 -13.43 -1.50
C PHE A 13 5.97 -13.64 -0.02
N THR A 14 5.60 -12.56 0.65
CA THR A 14 5.15 -12.56 2.04
C THR A 14 3.80 -11.88 2.16
N VAL A 15 2.83 -12.58 2.77
CA VAL A 15 1.53 -12.03 3.14
C VAL A 15 1.59 -11.55 4.59
N CYS A 16 1.26 -10.27 4.81
CA CYS A 16 1.10 -9.71 6.15
C CYS A 16 -0.34 -9.92 6.63
N GLY A 17 -0.53 -10.79 7.61
CA GLY A 17 -1.84 -11.07 8.20
C GLY A 17 -2.33 -9.91 9.06
N LYS A 18 -3.62 -9.62 9.01
CA LYS A 18 -4.27 -8.63 9.87
C LYS A 18 -4.46 -9.16 11.29
N ARG A 19 -4.71 -10.47 11.42
CA ARG A 19 -4.99 -11.14 12.69
C ARG A 19 -3.74 -11.82 13.24
N ASP A 20 -3.76 -12.06 14.55
CA ASP A 20 -2.76 -12.91 15.20
C ASP A 20 -2.93 -14.38 14.78
N ASN A 21 -2.03 -15.24 15.27
CA ASN A 21 -2.03 -16.66 14.94
C ASN A 21 -3.16 -17.48 15.59
N THR A 22 -4.02 -16.86 16.40
CA THR A 22 -5.15 -17.56 17.04
C THR A 22 -6.32 -17.79 16.07
N LYS A 23 -6.33 -17.09 14.93
CA LYS A 23 -7.37 -17.17 13.90
C LYS A 23 -6.81 -17.75 12.61
N ALA A 24 -7.02 -19.04 12.41
CA ALA A 24 -6.51 -19.77 11.24
C ALA A 24 -7.20 -19.40 9.91
N ASP A 25 -8.37 -18.77 9.94
CA ASP A 25 -9.19 -18.53 8.73
C ASP A 25 -8.46 -17.68 7.68
N GLU A 26 -7.68 -16.68 8.13
CA GLU A 26 -6.90 -15.83 7.22
C GLU A 26 -5.77 -16.61 6.55
N PHE A 27 -5.02 -17.40 7.33
CA PHE A 27 -3.98 -18.27 6.78
C PHE A 27 -4.56 -19.26 5.77
N LYS A 28 -5.65 -19.95 6.14
CA LYS A 28 -6.33 -20.93 5.28
C LYS A 28 -6.82 -20.31 3.98
N PHE A 29 -7.43 -19.12 4.05
CA PHE A 29 -7.85 -18.39 2.85
C PHE A 29 -6.69 -18.19 1.87
N PHE A 30 -5.52 -17.76 2.36
CA PHE A 30 -4.34 -17.58 1.50
C PHE A 30 -3.73 -18.91 1.06
N GLU A 31 -3.69 -19.92 1.91
CA GLU A 31 -3.21 -21.27 1.56
C GLU A 31 -4.04 -21.88 0.42
N GLU A 32 -5.37 -21.82 0.53
CA GLU A 32 -6.29 -22.29 -0.51
C GLU A 32 -6.19 -21.46 -1.79
N SER A 33 -6.03 -20.15 -1.67
CA SER A 33 -5.97 -19.23 -2.83
C SER A 33 -4.63 -19.27 -3.58
N ILE A 34 -3.52 -19.49 -2.87
CA ILE A 34 -2.16 -19.49 -3.44
C ILE A 34 -1.75 -20.90 -3.86
N GLY A 35 -2.17 -21.92 -3.10
CA GLY A 35 -1.81 -23.31 -3.36
C GLY A 35 -0.32 -23.59 -3.12
N SER A 36 0.29 -24.32 -4.06
CA SER A 36 1.65 -24.86 -3.94
C SER A 36 2.78 -23.90 -4.33
N LEU A 37 2.45 -22.67 -4.74
CA LEU A 37 3.47 -21.67 -5.07
C LEU A 37 4.30 -21.31 -3.82
N PRO A 38 5.55 -20.84 -3.96
CA PRO A 38 6.34 -20.40 -2.81
C PRO A 38 5.81 -19.10 -2.22
N TRP A 39 5.45 -19.10 -0.94
CA TRP A 39 5.03 -17.91 -0.19
C TRP A 39 5.25 -18.11 1.32
N SER A 40 5.17 -17.03 2.08
CA SER A 40 5.15 -17.08 3.54
C SER A 40 4.02 -16.23 4.12
N PHE A 41 3.48 -16.65 5.26
CA PHE A 41 2.50 -15.90 6.03
C PHE A 41 3.13 -15.34 7.29
N LYS A 42 2.90 -14.06 7.57
CA LYS A 42 3.34 -13.40 8.80
C LYS A 42 2.10 -12.88 9.55
N PRO A 43 1.64 -13.58 10.61
CA PRO A 43 0.51 -13.10 11.41
C PRO A 43 0.90 -11.81 12.13
N ARG A 44 -0.10 -11.03 12.54
CA ARG A 44 0.11 -9.83 13.33
C ARG A 44 0.64 -10.21 14.73
N THR A 45 1.84 -9.77 15.06
CA THR A 45 2.46 -9.98 16.38
C THR A 45 2.44 -8.73 17.26
N SER A 46 2.28 -7.56 16.64
CA SER A 46 2.20 -6.26 17.31
C SER A 46 1.41 -5.27 16.47
N THR A 47 1.17 -4.06 16.98
CA THR A 47 0.63 -2.95 16.18
C THR A 47 1.55 -2.53 15.04
N TYR A 48 2.85 -2.81 15.13
CA TYR A 48 3.87 -2.37 14.18
C TYR A 48 4.36 -3.48 13.22
N SER A 49 4.01 -4.73 13.47
CA SER A 49 4.51 -5.88 12.69
C SER A 49 4.34 -5.75 11.17
N THR A 50 3.18 -5.26 10.68
CA THR A 50 3.00 -4.98 9.25
C THR A 50 3.97 -3.90 8.75
N TYR A 51 4.19 -2.87 9.55
CA TYR A 51 5.08 -1.77 9.18
C TYR A 51 6.54 -2.21 9.11
N GLU A 52 6.99 -3.01 10.07
CA GLU A 52 8.34 -3.58 10.10
C GLU A 52 8.61 -4.41 8.84
N ILE A 53 7.68 -5.30 8.48
CA ILE A 53 7.81 -6.19 7.32
C ILE A 53 7.77 -5.38 6.01
N ALA A 54 6.79 -4.49 5.86
CA ALA A 54 6.63 -3.70 4.64
C ALA A 54 7.76 -2.66 4.46
N ASN A 55 8.34 -2.15 5.56
CA ASN A 55 9.51 -1.28 5.49
C ASN A 55 10.76 -2.04 5.02
N ALA A 56 10.92 -3.31 5.39
CA ALA A 56 12.01 -4.17 4.92
C ALA A 56 11.80 -4.71 3.49
N ALA A 57 10.56 -4.71 2.98
CA ALA A 57 10.24 -5.20 1.65
C ALA A 57 10.78 -4.28 0.54
N LYS A 58 11.16 -4.90 -0.60
CA LYS A 58 11.56 -4.19 -1.82
C LYS A 58 10.37 -3.44 -2.45
N ILE A 59 9.24 -4.13 -2.60
CA ILE A 59 7.99 -3.61 -3.12
C ILE A 59 6.86 -4.00 -2.17
N VAL A 60 5.97 -3.07 -1.87
CA VAL A 60 4.72 -3.32 -1.14
C VAL A 60 3.59 -3.46 -2.15
N VAL A 61 2.81 -4.54 -2.09
CA VAL A 61 1.57 -4.66 -2.87
C VAL A 61 0.40 -4.40 -1.94
N SER A 62 -0.40 -3.38 -2.24
CA SER A 62 -1.56 -3.02 -1.45
C SER A 62 -2.80 -2.96 -2.34
N ILE A 63 -3.91 -3.43 -1.79
CA ILE A 63 -5.27 -3.15 -2.30
C ILE A 63 -5.78 -1.87 -1.62
N ASP A 64 -7.08 -1.59 -1.72
CA ASP A 64 -7.74 -0.42 -1.10
C ASP A 64 -7.53 -0.37 0.44
N SER A 65 -6.38 0.19 0.85
CA SER A 65 -5.90 0.31 2.23
C SER A 65 -5.03 1.56 2.37
N THR A 66 -5.19 2.27 3.49
CA THR A 66 -4.38 3.46 3.81
C THR A 66 -2.92 3.11 4.03
N VAL A 67 -2.61 1.89 4.51
CA VAL A 67 -1.21 1.46 4.74
C VAL A 67 -0.38 1.55 3.46
N GLY A 68 -0.97 1.22 2.30
CA GLY A 68 -0.28 1.40 1.02
C GLY A 68 0.02 2.87 0.70
N GLN A 69 -0.90 3.78 1.04
CA GLN A 69 -0.71 5.22 0.85
C GLN A 69 0.32 5.80 1.84
N GLU A 70 0.32 5.33 3.09
CA GLU A 70 1.31 5.71 4.10
C GLU A 70 2.72 5.32 3.67
N PHE A 71 2.88 4.14 3.06
CA PHE A 71 4.17 3.71 2.50
C PHE A 71 4.57 4.48 1.25
N LEU A 72 3.61 4.80 0.37
CA LEU A 72 3.86 5.66 -0.78
C LEU A 72 4.36 7.05 -0.35
N ALA A 73 3.71 7.66 0.65
CA ALA A 73 4.08 8.96 1.22
C ALA A 73 5.50 8.95 1.84
N ARG A 74 5.94 7.80 2.36
CA ARG A 74 7.30 7.58 2.88
C ARG A 74 8.33 7.23 1.79
N GLY A 75 7.96 7.28 0.52
CA GLY A 75 8.84 7.00 -0.60
C GLY A 75 9.09 5.52 -0.89
N LYS A 76 8.38 4.59 -0.24
CA LYS A 76 8.51 3.16 -0.57
C LYS A 76 7.87 2.88 -1.94
N ARG A 77 8.43 1.91 -2.67
CA ARG A 77 7.83 1.39 -3.90
C ARG A 77 6.56 0.62 -3.56
N VAL A 78 5.42 1.09 -4.05
CA VAL A 78 4.11 0.48 -3.76
C VAL A 78 3.34 0.21 -5.05
N ALA A 79 2.88 -1.02 -5.24
CA ALA A 79 1.90 -1.39 -6.25
C ALA A 79 0.49 -1.27 -5.66
N LEU A 80 -0.32 -0.35 -6.20
CA LEU A 80 -1.68 -0.06 -5.72
C LEU A 80 -2.72 -0.69 -6.64
N MET A 81 -3.29 -1.80 -6.19
CA MET A 81 -4.27 -2.61 -6.91
C MET A 81 -5.70 -2.25 -6.46
N SER A 82 -6.12 -1.02 -6.74
CA SER A 82 -7.39 -0.38 -6.37
C SER A 82 -8.61 -0.87 -7.17
N GLY A 83 -8.72 -2.19 -7.37
CA GLY A 83 -9.72 -2.80 -8.24
C GLY A 83 -10.74 -3.70 -7.54
N ARG A 84 -10.73 -3.79 -6.19
CA ARG A 84 -11.55 -4.78 -5.45
C ARG A 84 -13.02 -4.73 -5.84
N THR A 85 -13.59 -3.53 -5.87
CA THR A 85 -15.01 -3.30 -6.16
C THR A 85 -15.39 -3.78 -7.56
N GLN A 86 -14.56 -3.44 -8.55
CA GLN A 86 -14.76 -3.88 -9.94
C GLN A 86 -14.54 -5.38 -10.11
N SER A 87 -13.62 -5.98 -9.34
CA SER A 87 -13.41 -7.43 -9.32
C SER A 87 -14.55 -8.20 -8.65
N ALA A 88 -15.26 -7.59 -7.70
CA ALA A 88 -16.35 -8.23 -6.98
C ALA A 88 -17.66 -8.25 -7.79
N ASP A 89 -18.04 -7.11 -8.38
CA ASP A 89 -19.20 -7.00 -9.26
C ASP A 89 -18.99 -5.88 -10.30
N PRO A 90 -18.50 -6.23 -11.50
CA PRO A 90 -18.15 -5.24 -12.53
C PRO A 90 -19.37 -4.52 -13.12
N VAL A 91 -20.59 -5.03 -12.90
CA VAL A 91 -21.82 -4.44 -13.45
C VAL A 91 -22.54 -3.63 -12.39
N GLY A 92 -22.85 -4.26 -11.25
CA GLY A 92 -23.59 -3.62 -10.16
C GLY A 92 -22.80 -2.52 -9.45
N LEU A 93 -21.47 -2.60 -9.45
CA LEU A 93 -20.59 -1.62 -8.80
C LEU A 93 -19.79 -0.77 -9.80
N ALA A 94 -20.20 -0.77 -11.08
CA ALA A 94 -19.52 -0.03 -12.15
C ALA A 94 -19.40 1.48 -11.88
N GLN A 95 -20.32 2.06 -11.09
CA GLN A 95 -20.35 3.49 -10.74
C GLN A 95 -19.68 3.83 -9.41
N VAL A 96 -19.29 2.80 -8.64
CA VAL A 96 -18.61 2.99 -7.35
C VAL A 96 -17.15 3.35 -7.63
N ARG A 97 -16.70 4.47 -7.04
CA ARG A 97 -15.38 5.10 -7.29
C ARG A 97 -14.61 5.39 -6.00
N ASP A 98 -15.21 5.18 -4.84
CA ASP A 98 -14.61 5.41 -3.51
C ASP A 98 -13.36 4.56 -3.23
N THR A 99 -13.22 3.47 -3.98
CA THR A 99 -12.10 2.52 -3.94
C THR A 99 -11.06 2.77 -5.03
N ASN A 100 -11.30 3.72 -5.94
CA ASN A 100 -10.31 4.12 -6.92
C ASN A 100 -9.08 4.72 -6.23
N PHE A 101 -7.91 4.51 -6.85
CA PHE A 101 -6.70 5.18 -6.41
C PHE A 101 -6.87 6.69 -6.44
N GLY A 102 -6.56 7.34 -5.32
CA GLY A 102 -6.55 8.78 -5.17
C GLY A 102 -7.91 9.46 -5.10
N TYR A 103 -9.02 8.73 -5.01
CA TYR A 103 -10.34 9.34 -4.79
C TYR A 103 -10.30 10.30 -3.58
N PRO A 104 -10.85 11.54 -3.67
CA PRO A 104 -11.70 12.07 -4.73
C PRO A 104 -10.98 12.81 -5.87
N LEU A 105 -9.66 12.71 -5.99
CA LEU A 105 -8.93 13.31 -7.10
C LEU A 105 -9.34 12.71 -8.44
N ASP A 106 -9.38 13.55 -9.48
CA ASP A 106 -9.64 13.12 -10.85
C ASP A 106 -8.34 12.60 -11.50
N LEU A 107 -7.98 11.36 -11.15
CA LEU A 107 -6.82 10.67 -11.68
C LEU A 107 -7.23 9.62 -12.73
N SER A 108 -6.33 9.39 -13.69
CA SER A 108 -6.45 8.29 -14.64
C SER A 108 -6.66 6.96 -13.91
N PRO A 109 -7.52 6.06 -14.43
CA PRO A 109 -7.78 4.76 -13.82
C PRO A 109 -6.56 3.84 -13.77
N THR A 110 -5.51 4.18 -14.53
CA THR A 110 -4.24 3.46 -14.55
C THR A 110 -3.08 4.45 -14.54
N GLY A 111 -2.03 4.11 -13.83
CA GLY A 111 -0.74 4.80 -13.87
C GLY A 111 0.42 3.84 -13.68
N LYS A 112 1.65 4.35 -13.56
CA LYS A 112 2.84 3.49 -13.52
C LYS A 112 2.86 2.53 -12.33
N PHE A 113 2.30 2.94 -11.20
CA PHE A 113 2.30 2.16 -9.97
C PHE A 113 0.89 1.83 -9.41
N TRP A 114 -0.17 2.20 -10.13
CA TRP A 114 -1.55 1.92 -9.70
C TRP A 114 -2.46 1.48 -10.84
N THR A 115 -3.56 0.84 -10.46
CA THR A 115 -4.67 0.49 -11.34
C THR A 115 -5.98 0.44 -10.57
N ASN A 116 -7.08 0.84 -11.21
CA ASN A 116 -8.44 0.63 -10.72
C ASN A 116 -9.05 -0.68 -11.25
N GLN A 117 -8.26 -1.51 -11.93
CA GLN A 117 -8.66 -2.83 -12.44
C GLN A 117 -7.62 -3.89 -12.04
N ALA A 118 -7.95 -4.71 -11.05
CA ALA A 118 -7.00 -5.66 -10.46
C ALA A 118 -6.83 -6.94 -11.30
N THR A 119 -6.24 -6.82 -12.49
CA THR A 119 -5.97 -7.94 -13.41
C THR A 119 -4.52 -8.41 -13.35
N ALA A 120 -4.25 -9.65 -13.80
CA ALA A 120 -2.91 -10.21 -13.87
C ALA A 120 -1.96 -9.37 -14.73
N THR A 121 -2.47 -8.85 -15.85
CA THR A 121 -1.73 -7.98 -16.77
C THR A 121 -1.33 -6.67 -16.11
N GLU A 122 -2.27 -6.02 -15.42
CA GLU A 122 -1.98 -4.75 -14.72
C GLU A 122 -1.01 -4.94 -13.56
N LEU A 123 -1.13 -6.04 -12.81
CA LEU A 123 -0.17 -6.38 -11.77
C LEU A 123 1.24 -6.55 -12.35
N ALA A 124 1.39 -7.32 -13.43
CA ALA A 124 2.69 -7.54 -14.06
C ALA A 124 3.27 -6.21 -14.56
N ARG A 125 2.48 -5.39 -15.27
CA ARG A 125 2.89 -4.07 -15.77
C ARG A 125 3.44 -3.17 -14.64
N ILE A 126 2.74 -3.13 -13.50
CA ILE A 126 3.15 -2.32 -12.36
C ILE A 126 4.42 -2.88 -11.71
N LEU A 127 4.48 -4.19 -11.47
CA LEU A 127 5.64 -4.80 -10.82
C LEU A 127 6.89 -4.73 -11.70
N ASP A 128 6.76 -4.94 -13.02
CA ASP A 128 7.86 -4.81 -13.97
C ASP A 128 8.46 -3.41 -13.95
N TYR A 129 7.63 -2.37 -13.85
CA TYR A 129 8.10 -0.99 -13.67
C TYR A 129 8.81 -0.80 -12.32
N LEU A 130 8.19 -1.23 -11.22
CA LEU A 130 8.73 -1.03 -9.88
C LEU A 130 10.03 -1.80 -9.63
N GLU A 131 10.27 -2.90 -10.33
CA GLU A 131 11.49 -3.70 -10.23
C GLU A 131 12.71 -2.98 -10.83
N VAL A 132 12.52 -2.12 -11.83
CA VAL A 132 13.59 -1.50 -12.61
C VAL A 132 13.76 0.00 -12.36
N VAL A 133 12.73 0.70 -11.87
CA VAL A 133 12.79 2.14 -11.59
C VAL A 133 13.84 2.43 -10.51
N THR A 134 14.70 3.43 -10.75
CA THR A 134 15.69 3.88 -9.76
C THR A 134 15.03 4.64 -8.60
N ASP A 135 15.75 4.84 -7.50
CA ASP A 135 15.22 5.59 -6.36
C ASP A 135 14.95 7.06 -6.74
N GLU A 136 15.80 7.64 -7.58
CA GLU A 136 15.67 9.03 -8.08
C GLU A 136 14.48 9.20 -9.02
N GLU A 137 14.30 8.27 -9.97
CA GLU A 137 13.13 8.26 -10.85
C GLU A 137 11.85 8.01 -10.05
N TRP A 138 11.90 7.13 -9.05
CA TRP A 138 10.76 6.84 -8.18
C TRP A 138 10.36 8.07 -7.36
N ALA A 139 11.32 8.75 -6.74
CA ALA A 139 11.08 9.98 -5.99
C ALA A 139 10.44 11.06 -6.88
N THR A 140 10.89 11.17 -8.13
CA THR A 140 10.31 12.09 -9.12
C THR A 140 8.90 11.67 -9.53
N GLU A 141 8.66 10.37 -9.72
CA GLU A 141 7.35 9.82 -10.10
C GLU A 141 6.28 10.11 -9.05
N ILE A 142 6.60 9.98 -7.77
CA ILE A 142 5.62 10.14 -6.69
C ILE A 142 5.44 11.58 -6.21
N ALA A 143 6.39 12.47 -6.51
CA ALA A 143 6.39 13.86 -6.04
C ALA A 143 5.08 14.61 -6.33
N PRO A 144 4.44 14.48 -7.51
CA PRO A 144 3.17 15.17 -7.80
C PRO A 144 2.00 14.74 -6.90
N TYR A 145 2.08 13.55 -6.32
CA TYR A 145 0.98 12.96 -5.55
C TYR A 145 1.12 13.15 -4.04
N ASN A 146 2.33 13.45 -3.55
CA ASN A 146 2.64 13.45 -2.12
C ASN A 146 1.68 14.34 -1.31
N GLU A 147 1.56 15.61 -1.70
CA GLU A 147 0.70 16.59 -1.00
C GLU A 147 -0.80 16.33 -1.19
N SER A 148 -1.20 15.72 -2.32
CA SER A 148 -2.62 15.56 -2.67
C SER A 148 -3.22 14.23 -2.19
N LEU A 149 -2.40 13.20 -2.01
CA LEU A 149 -2.84 11.89 -1.52
C LEU A 149 -2.67 11.78 -0.01
N MET A 150 -1.44 11.87 0.46
CA MET A 150 -1.12 11.74 1.89
C MET A 150 0.22 12.41 2.14
N ALA A 151 0.18 13.67 2.60
CA ALA A 151 1.39 14.42 2.87
C ALA A 151 2.16 13.80 4.05
N TYR A 152 3.41 13.40 3.81
CA TYR A 152 4.30 12.95 4.88
C TYR A 152 4.92 14.15 5.59
N GLN A 153 4.34 14.53 6.74
CA GLN A 153 4.77 15.68 7.54
C GLN A 153 5.08 15.26 9.00
N PRO A 154 6.25 14.63 9.27
CA PRO A 154 6.68 14.28 10.62
C PRO A 154 6.59 15.47 11.57
N GLY A 155 5.98 15.26 12.74
CA GLY A 155 5.73 16.31 13.73
C GLY A 155 4.67 17.36 13.32
N ASN A 156 4.06 17.24 12.14
CA ASN A 156 2.99 18.08 11.61
C ASN A 156 3.18 19.58 11.91
N PRO A 157 4.21 20.23 11.33
CA PRO A 157 4.60 21.59 11.68
C PRO A 157 3.50 22.62 11.40
N VAL A 158 2.67 22.40 10.36
CA VAL A 158 1.54 23.25 10.01
C VAL A 158 0.49 23.24 11.12
N PHE A 159 0.13 22.05 11.60
CA PHE A 159 -0.83 21.90 12.69
C PHE A 159 -0.28 22.41 14.02
N ARG A 160 1.00 22.12 14.34
CA ARG A 160 1.64 22.67 15.55
C ARG A 160 1.63 24.19 15.55
N LYS A 161 1.94 24.81 14.40
CA LYS A 161 1.86 26.25 14.24
C LYS A 161 0.43 26.77 14.46
N LEU A 162 -0.58 26.13 13.86
CA LEU A 162 -1.98 26.50 14.07
C LEU A 162 -2.36 26.49 15.55
N LEU A 163 -1.98 25.45 16.29
CA LEU A 163 -2.29 25.35 17.73
C LEU A 163 -1.60 26.46 18.54
N LEU A 164 -0.33 26.74 18.24
CA LEU A 164 0.42 27.82 18.91
C LEU A 164 -0.17 29.20 18.58
N ASP A 165 -0.57 29.44 17.33
CA ASP A 165 -1.21 30.69 16.90
C ASP A 165 -2.59 30.88 17.58
N LEU A 166 -3.26 29.79 17.97
CA LEU A 166 -4.49 29.79 18.78
C LEU A 166 -4.24 29.95 20.30
N GLY A 167 -2.97 30.09 20.73
CA GLY A 167 -2.60 30.26 22.13
C GLY A 167 -2.62 28.97 22.96
N LEU A 168 -2.62 27.80 22.31
CA LEU A 168 -2.57 26.51 22.98
C LEU A 168 -1.13 26.12 23.29
N THR A 169 -0.90 25.56 24.48
CA THR A 169 0.39 24.99 24.87
C THR A 169 0.50 23.56 24.34
N LEU A 170 1.62 23.23 23.69
CA LEU A 170 1.93 21.87 23.26
C LEU A 170 2.62 21.11 24.39
N ASN A 171 2.12 19.92 24.73
CA ASN A 171 2.86 18.98 25.56
C ASN A 171 3.81 18.19 24.64
N ASP A 172 5.10 18.47 24.72
CA ASP A 172 6.11 17.69 23.99
C ASP A 172 6.23 16.31 24.67
N GLY A 173 5.40 15.36 24.24
CA GLY A 173 5.22 14.07 24.89
C GLY A 173 5.27 12.85 23.97
N VAL A 174 5.76 13.00 22.74
CA VAL A 174 5.99 11.85 21.84
C VAL A 174 7.37 12.03 21.21
N GLU A 175 8.36 11.33 21.76
CA GLU A 175 9.61 11.07 21.04
C GLU A 175 9.21 10.39 19.72
N SER A 176 9.59 10.98 18.59
CA SER A 176 9.36 10.36 17.30
C SER A 176 10.35 9.20 17.17
N ASP A 177 9.88 7.98 17.31
CA ASP A 177 10.63 6.81 16.87
C ASP A 177 10.72 6.88 15.34
N ALA A 178 11.89 7.32 14.87
CA ALA A 178 12.30 7.28 13.47
C ALA A 178 12.44 5.84 12.96
#